data_AF-A0A962MPD1-F1
#
_entry.id   AF-A0A962MPD1-F1
#
_cell.length_a   1.000
_cell.length_b   1.000
_cell.length_c   1.000
_cell.angle_alpha   90.00
_cell.angle_beta   90.00
_cell.angle_gamma   90.00
#
_symmetry.space_group_name_H-M   'P 1'
#
loop_
_entity.id
_entity.type
_entity.pdbx_description
1 polymer ?
#
loop_
_entity_poly.entity_id
_entity_poly.type
_entity_poly.pdbx_seq_one_letter_code
_entity_poly.pdbx_strand_id
1 'polypeptide(L)'
;MMKTVCQDYNRLARLFHWGMALLIFGLLIAGFVMSDLPASPMKFQVYGLHKSVGLLVLGFGFMRLIWRFMSAYPLSLSTHARWEQFLSKTIHIVLYVSIFVMPLSGWVMSSAGAHPVYFFGLFEMPALASKNEAVFEAMEAVHLTFALVLVGALGLHVAGALKHHLIDRDETVRRMGGNRTFAIIGVLLLIASSLLAGDEILDLVSAESENGHNAVNDSRDSFHELRVEVVKNNQDGESVSEWVIDPMESVIALSFLQYGQSVDAAFMNWDAQIVFDPQGLDHSFVRAEVDMTSLETGSMERDVQVRGGEWFDVQTYPRAIFESESFESLGANRYRADGVLSLRGVKNRLS
;
A
#
# COMPACT_ATOMS: atom_id res chain seq x y z
N MET A 1 43.08 -5.77 -36.80
CA MET A 1 42.70 -5.27 -35.45
C MET A 1 41.61 -6.20 -34.91
N MET A 2 41.96 -7.16 -34.06
CA MET A 2 40.99 -8.07 -33.42
C MET A 2 40.11 -7.24 -32.48
N LYS A 3 38.83 -7.05 -32.82
CA LYS A 3 37.85 -6.57 -31.83
C LYS A 3 37.79 -7.62 -30.74
N THR A 4 38.21 -7.27 -29.52
CA THR A 4 38.06 -8.11 -28.34
C THR A 4 36.58 -8.46 -28.22
N VAL A 5 36.22 -9.71 -28.52
CA VAL A 5 34.83 -10.16 -28.39
C VAL A 5 34.56 -10.29 -26.90
N CYS A 6 33.84 -9.33 -26.30
CA CYS A 6 33.30 -9.49 -24.96
C CYS A 6 32.47 -10.78 -24.95
N GLN A 7 32.95 -11.79 -24.23
CA GLN A 7 32.26 -13.07 -24.09
C GLN A 7 31.07 -12.96 -23.12
N ASP A 8 31.16 -12.08 -22.12
CA ASP A 8 30.19 -11.95 -21.03
C ASP A 8 29.53 -10.57 -20.96
N TYR A 9 28.35 -10.51 -20.33
CA TYR A 9 27.70 -9.25 -19.98
C TYR A 9 28.44 -8.56 -18.83
N ASN A 10 28.50 -7.22 -18.89
CA ASN A 10 29.10 -6.44 -17.82
C ASN A 10 28.28 -6.55 -16.51
N ARG A 11 28.93 -6.29 -15.37
CA ARG A 11 28.33 -6.45 -14.03
C ARG A 11 27.04 -5.64 -13.88
N LEU A 12 26.98 -4.43 -14.43
CA LEU A 12 25.83 -3.55 -14.32
C LEU A 12 24.63 -4.03 -15.16
N ALA A 13 24.88 -4.62 -16.33
CA ALA A 13 23.84 -5.25 -17.14
C ALA A 13 23.23 -6.47 -16.43
N ARG A 14 24.06 -7.28 -15.75
CA ARG A 14 23.58 -8.38 -14.90
C ARG A 14 22.81 -7.84 -13.69
N LEU A 15 23.34 -6.79 -13.06
CA LEU A 15 22.68 -5.79 -12.22
C LEU A 15 21.20 -5.62 -12.55
N PHE A 16 20.98 -4.85 -13.61
CA PHE A 16 19.66 -4.49 -14.08
C PHE A 16 18.83 -5.71 -14.46
N HIS A 17 19.41 -6.73 -15.07
CA HIS A 17 18.64 -7.90 -15.48
C HIS A 17 18.03 -8.65 -14.30
N TRP A 18 18.85 -9.05 -13.31
CA TRP A 18 18.38 -9.82 -12.17
C TRP A 18 17.57 -8.97 -11.20
N GLY A 19 17.93 -7.70 -11.01
CA GLY A 19 17.14 -6.77 -10.21
C GLY A 19 15.75 -6.57 -10.80
N MET A 20 15.65 -6.32 -12.11
CA MET A 20 14.33 -6.22 -12.76
C MET A 20 13.57 -7.53 -12.76
N ALA A 21 14.24 -8.67 -12.96
CA ALA A 21 13.57 -9.97 -12.90
C ALA A 21 12.89 -10.18 -11.55
N LEU A 22 13.60 -9.93 -10.44
CA LEU A 22 13.05 -10.03 -9.09
C LEU A 22 11.82 -9.11 -8.91
N LEU A 23 11.93 -7.85 -9.30
CA LEU A 23 10.84 -6.87 -9.16
C LEU A 23 9.62 -7.25 -10.01
N ILE A 24 9.83 -7.66 -11.27
CA ILE A 24 8.74 -8.06 -12.18
C ILE A 24 8.05 -9.32 -11.67
N PHE A 25 8.79 -10.33 -11.20
CA PHE A 25 8.20 -11.52 -10.59
C PHE A 25 7.37 -11.16 -9.35
N GLY A 26 7.91 -10.33 -8.45
CA GLY A 26 7.19 -9.84 -7.28
C GLY A 26 5.90 -9.09 -7.64
N LEU A 27 5.95 -8.22 -8.66
CA LEU A 27 4.79 -7.48 -9.15
C LEU A 27 3.73 -8.40 -9.77
N LEU A 28 4.12 -9.44 -10.50
CA LEU A 28 3.17 -10.40 -11.05
C LEU A 28 2.44 -11.13 -9.92
N ILE A 29 3.16 -11.64 -8.91
CA ILE A 29 2.56 -12.29 -7.73
C ILE A 29 1.63 -11.32 -7.01
N ALA A 30 2.12 -10.11 -6.68
CA ALA A 30 1.31 -9.09 -6.02
C ALA A 30 0.07 -8.73 -6.82
N GLY A 31 0.16 -8.70 -8.15
CA GLY A 31 -0.97 -8.42 -9.05
C GLY A 31 -2.09 -9.45 -8.97
N PHE A 32 -1.75 -10.75 -8.90
CA PHE A 32 -2.73 -11.83 -8.70
C PHE A 32 -3.26 -11.86 -7.26
N VAL A 33 -2.40 -11.67 -6.27
CA VAL A 33 -2.83 -11.66 -4.85
C VAL A 33 -3.79 -10.49 -4.60
N MET A 34 -3.44 -9.28 -5.05
CA MET A 34 -4.23 -8.08 -4.76
C MET A 34 -5.62 -8.11 -5.41
N SER A 35 -5.81 -8.79 -6.54
CA SER A 35 -7.12 -8.91 -7.17
C SER A 35 -8.10 -9.69 -6.30
N ASP A 36 -7.62 -10.72 -5.61
CA ASP A 36 -8.44 -11.68 -4.87
C ASP A 36 -8.65 -11.31 -3.39
N LEU A 37 -7.88 -10.35 -2.87
CA LEU A 37 -8.06 -9.88 -1.49
C LEU A 37 -9.46 -9.27 -1.30
N PRO A 38 -10.11 -9.51 -0.13
CA PRO A 38 -11.32 -8.79 0.24
C PRO A 38 -11.00 -7.30 0.44
N ALA A 39 -12.02 -6.45 0.30
CA ALA A 39 -11.89 -5.03 0.60
C ALA A 39 -11.43 -4.85 2.06
N SER A 40 -10.18 -4.42 2.24
CA SER A 40 -9.53 -4.29 3.54
C SER A 40 -8.41 -3.26 3.47
N PRO A 41 -7.95 -2.70 4.61
CA PRO A 41 -6.77 -1.84 4.65
C PRO A 41 -5.53 -2.49 4.00
N MET A 42 -5.35 -3.80 4.20
CA MET A 42 -4.29 -4.58 3.58
C MET A 42 -4.38 -4.54 2.05
N LYS A 43 -5.57 -4.74 1.46
CA LYS A 43 -5.76 -4.64 -0.01
C LYS A 43 -5.26 -3.30 -0.53
N PHE A 44 -5.63 -2.19 0.10
CA PHE A 44 -5.19 -0.87 -0.33
C PHE A 44 -3.67 -0.68 -0.22
N GLN A 45 -3.05 -1.15 0.86
CA GLN A 45 -1.59 -1.10 1.02
C GLN A 45 -0.87 -1.89 -0.09
N VAL A 46 -1.35 -3.10 -0.42
CA VAL A 46 -0.78 -3.92 -1.50
C VAL A 46 -0.92 -3.22 -2.85
N TYR A 47 -2.07 -2.59 -3.14
CA TYR A 47 -2.23 -1.78 -4.36
C TYR A 47 -1.25 -0.59 -4.41
N GLY A 48 -1.07 0.13 -3.30
CA GLY A 48 -0.10 1.22 -3.18
C GLY A 48 1.34 0.78 -3.46
N LEU A 49 1.74 -0.34 -2.85
CA LEU A 49 3.06 -0.92 -3.05
C LEU A 49 3.24 -1.41 -4.50
N HIS A 50 2.22 -2.06 -5.08
CA HIS A 50 2.23 -2.50 -6.47
C HIS A 50 2.45 -1.33 -7.43
N LYS A 51 1.75 -0.21 -7.24
CA LYS A 51 1.94 1.02 -8.03
C LYS A 51 3.37 1.58 -7.87
N SER A 52 3.85 1.69 -6.63
CA SER A 52 5.17 2.24 -6.31
C SER A 52 6.31 1.42 -6.92
N VAL A 53 6.27 0.10 -6.75
CA VAL A 53 7.26 -0.82 -7.31
C VAL A 53 7.16 -0.86 -8.84
N GLY A 54 5.95 -0.74 -9.40
CA GLY A 54 5.73 -0.58 -10.85
C GLY A 54 6.44 0.65 -11.42
N LEU A 55 6.37 1.80 -10.75
CA LEU A 55 7.10 3.01 -11.13
C LEU A 55 8.62 2.83 -11.02
N LEU A 56 9.09 2.09 -10.02
CA LEU A 56 10.50 1.77 -9.87
C LEU A 56 11.00 0.88 -11.02
N VAL A 57 10.21 -0.12 -11.44
CA VAL A 57 10.48 -0.92 -12.64
C VAL A 57 10.50 -0.06 -13.91
N LEU A 58 9.60 0.91 -14.04
CA LEU A 58 9.60 1.85 -15.16
C LEU A 58 10.91 2.66 -15.21
N GLY A 59 11.32 3.23 -14.08
CA GLY A 59 12.58 3.98 -13.95
C GLY A 59 13.82 3.13 -14.28
N PHE A 60 13.93 1.95 -13.68
CA PHE A 60 15.02 1.00 -14.00
C PHE A 60 14.96 0.48 -15.43
N GLY A 61 13.76 0.37 -16.02
CA GLY A 61 13.56 0.05 -17.43
C GLY A 61 14.22 1.08 -18.34
N PHE A 62 14.01 2.38 -18.09
CA PHE A 62 14.69 3.44 -18.83
C PHE A 62 16.20 3.40 -18.64
N MET A 63 16.68 3.26 -17.40
CA MET A 63 18.11 3.16 -17.12
C MET A 63 18.75 1.96 -17.83
N ARG A 64 18.08 0.81 -17.84
CA ARG A 64 18.52 -0.39 -18.55
C ARG A 64 18.55 -0.19 -20.06
N LEU A 65 17.54 0.49 -20.62
CA LEU A 65 17.47 0.80 -22.05
C LEU A 65 18.62 1.74 -22.47
N ILE A 66 18.85 2.81 -21.71
CA ILE A 66 19.96 3.74 -21.92
C ILE A 66 21.30 2.99 -21.82
N TRP A 67 21.48 2.16 -20.77
CA TRP A 67 22.68 1.35 -20.59
C TRP A 67 22.93 0.38 -21.75
N ARG A 68 21.88 -0.21 -22.31
CA ARG A 68 21.97 -1.09 -23.48
C ARG A 68 22.51 -0.36 -24.71
N PHE A 69 22.14 0.90 -24.92
CA PHE A 69 22.65 1.69 -26.05
C PHE A 69 24.10 2.16 -25.84
N MET A 70 24.50 2.43 -24.59
CA MET A 70 25.86 2.86 -24.28
C MET A 70 26.86 1.71 -24.15
N SER A 71 26.40 0.50 -23.84
CA SER A 71 27.27 -0.65 -23.59
C SER A 71 27.48 -1.52 -24.82
N ALA A 72 28.71 -2.01 -25.00
CA ALA A 72 28.95 -3.15 -25.89
C ALA A 72 28.26 -4.41 -25.34
N TYR A 73 27.48 -5.11 -26.17
CA TYR A 73 26.82 -6.36 -25.82
C TYR A 73 27.42 -7.54 -26.59
N PRO A 74 27.51 -8.73 -25.97
CA PRO A 74 28.03 -9.93 -26.62
C PRO A 74 27.15 -10.32 -27.82
N LEU A 75 27.79 -10.78 -28.89
CA LEU A 75 27.09 -11.32 -30.06
C LEU A 75 26.41 -12.66 -29.70
N SER A 76 25.34 -12.99 -30.42
CA SER A 76 24.70 -14.31 -30.34
C SER A 76 25.70 -15.41 -30.66
N LEU A 77 25.59 -16.55 -29.98
CA LEU A 77 26.43 -17.71 -30.25
C LEU A 77 26.19 -18.21 -31.69
N SER A 78 27.26 -18.57 -32.39
CA SER A 78 27.19 -19.09 -33.76
C SER A 78 26.52 -20.47 -33.84
N THR A 79 26.31 -21.12 -32.70
CA THR A 79 25.63 -22.41 -32.56
C THR A 79 24.10 -22.31 -32.62
N HIS A 80 23.53 -21.10 -32.46
CA HIS A 80 22.07 -20.91 -32.44
C HIS A 80 21.48 -20.97 -33.84
N ALA A 81 20.42 -21.76 -34.00
CA ALA A 81 19.68 -21.82 -35.26
C ALA A 81 19.03 -20.46 -35.57
N ARG A 82 18.77 -20.16 -36.85
CA ARG A 82 18.19 -18.88 -37.26
C ARG A 82 16.83 -18.60 -36.62
N TRP A 83 16.02 -19.64 -36.42
CA TRP A 83 14.71 -19.51 -35.77
C TRP A 83 14.83 -19.23 -34.27
N GLU A 84 15.83 -19.80 -33.58
CA GLU A 84 16.11 -19.51 -32.17
C GLU A 84 16.54 -18.04 -31.98
N GLN A 85 17.40 -17.55 -32.88
CA GLN A 85 17.82 -16.15 -32.87
C GLN A 85 16.65 -15.20 -33.16
N PHE A 86 15.77 -15.57 -34.09
CA PHE A 86 14.56 -14.80 -34.38
C PHE A 86 13.63 -14.77 -33.17
N LEU A 87 13.31 -15.94 -32.60
CA LEU A 87 12.42 -16.06 -31.45
C LEU A 87 12.98 -15.32 -30.23
N SER A 88 14.27 -15.47 -29.95
CA SER A 88 14.95 -14.74 -28.87
C SER A 88 14.82 -13.24 -29.06
N LYS A 89 15.09 -12.70 -30.25
CA LYS A 89 14.92 -11.26 -30.52
C LYS A 89 13.48 -10.80 -30.31
N THR A 90 12.51 -11.55 -30.82
CA THR A 90 11.08 -11.23 -30.67
C THR A 90 10.67 -11.21 -29.20
N ILE A 91 11.02 -12.24 -28.42
CA ILE A 91 10.72 -12.29 -26.98
C ILE A 91 11.38 -11.15 -26.23
N HIS A 92 12.64 -10.81 -26.52
CA HIS A 92 13.27 -9.66 -25.90
C HIS A 92 12.57 -8.33 -26.24
N ILE A 93 12.12 -8.14 -27.49
CA ILE A 93 11.35 -6.95 -27.88
C ILE A 93 10.04 -6.89 -27.09
N VAL A 94 9.29 -7.98 -27.05
CA VAL A 94 8.02 -8.07 -26.31
C VAL A 94 8.25 -7.74 -24.83
N LEU A 95 9.24 -8.34 -24.18
CA LEU A 95 9.58 -8.05 -22.78
C LEU A 95 9.97 -6.58 -22.57
N TYR A 96 10.74 -5.99 -23.48
CA TYR A 96 11.08 -4.57 -23.39
C TYR A 96 9.85 -3.69 -23.52
N VAL A 97 8.94 -3.97 -24.46
CA VAL A 97 7.69 -3.22 -24.60
C VAL A 97 6.84 -3.37 -23.33
N SER A 98 6.68 -4.58 -22.80
CA SER A 98 5.91 -4.84 -21.57
C SER A 98 6.46 -4.09 -20.36
N ILE A 99 7.78 -3.97 -20.20
CA ILE A 99 8.44 -3.21 -19.11
C ILE A 99 7.96 -1.75 -19.06
N PHE A 100 7.63 -1.14 -20.20
CA PHE A 100 7.16 0.25 -20.25
C PHE A 100 5.65 0.35 -20.27
N VAL A 101 4.98 -0.44 -21.12
CA VAL A 101 3.53 -0.34 -21.32
C VAL A 101 2.77 -0.70 -20.05
N MET A 102 3.20 -1.72 -19.30
CA MET A 102 2.53 -2.13 -18.06
C MET A 102 2.45 -1.01 -17.01
N PRO A 103 3.58 -0.47 -16.50
CA PRO A 103 3.51 0.58 -15.48
C PRO A 103 2.91 1.88 -16.01
N LEU A 104 3.09 2.22 -17.29
CA LEU A 104 2.46 3.40 -17.88
C LEU A 104 0.93 3.25 -17.97
N SER A 105 0.42 2.11 -18.44
CA SER A 105 -1.02 1.86 -18.47
C SER A 105 -1.62 1.86 -17.06
N GLY A 106 -0.92 1.28 -16.08
CA GLY A 106 -1.36 1.29 -14.69
C GLY A 106 -1.43 2.70 -14.07
N TRP A 107 -0.46 3.57 -14.38
CA TRP A 107 -0.46 4.95 -13.91
C TRP A 107 -1.58 5.78 -14.57
N VAL A 108 -1.78 5.64 -15.89
CA VAL A 108 -2.89 6.30 -16.58
C VAL A 108 -4.24 5.78 -16.08
N MET A 109 -4.38 4.47 -15.87
CA MET A 109 -5.57 3.84 -15.28
C MET A 109 -5.88 4.44 -13.90
N SER A 110 -4.90 4.48 -12.99
CA SER A 110 -5.07 5.08 -11.66
C SER A 110 -5.48 6.56 -11.75
N SER A 111 -4.84 7.33 -12.63
CA SER A 111 -5.17 8.75 -12.84
C SER A 111 -6.62 8.93 -13.34
N ALA A 112 -7.03 8.14 -14.34
CA ALA A 112 -8.36 8.20 -14.93
C ALA A 112 -9.48 7.74 -13.97
N GLY A 113 -9.16 6.88 -13.00
CA GLY A 113 -10.04 6.49 -11.91
C GLY A 113 -10.15 7.52 -10.77
N ALA A 114 -9.40 8.63 -10.84
CA ALA A 114 -9.21 9.56 -9.72
C ALA A 114 -8.64 8.87 -8.47
N HIS A 115 -7.67 7.99 -8.70
CA HIS A 115 -6.94 7.27 -7.68
C HIS A 115 -5.51 7.81 -7.65
N PRO A 116 -5.15 8.64 -6.66
CA PRO A 116 -3.80 9.16 -6.52
C PRO A 116 -2.77 8.04 -6.54
N VAL A 117 -1.59 8.35 -7.08
CA VAL A 117 -0.45 7.45 -7.11
C VAL A 117 0.63 8.05 -6.24
N TYR A 118 0.87 7.48 -5.08
CA TYR A 118 1.97 7.89 -4.21
C TYR A 118 3.22 7.05 -4.52
N PHE A 119 4.39 7.68 -4.50
CA PHE A 119 5.66 6.96 -4.58
C PHE A 119 6.10 6.56 -3.17
N PHE A 120 5.81 5.32 -2.77
CA PHE A 120 6.05 4.77 -1.43
C PHE A 120 5.48 5.64 -0.30
N GLY A 121 4.37 6.34 -0.54
CA GLY A 121 3.75 7.26 0.42
C GLY A 121 4.52 8.56 0.67
N LEU A 122 5.65 8.81 -0.01
CA LEU A 122 6.51 9.96 0.23
C LEU A 122 6.00 11.24 -0.45
N PHE A 123 5.51 11.10 -1.67
CA PHE A 123 4.95 12.21 -2.47
C PHE A 123 3.98 11.68 -3.52
N GLU A 124 3.02 12.52 -3.91
CA GLU A 124 2.07 12.22 -4.97
C GLU A 124 2.71 12.41 -6.35
N MET A 125 2.52 11.43 -7.22
CA MET A 125 2.94 11.48 -8.61
C MET A 125 1.92 12.26 -9.44
N PRO A 126 2.35 13.09 -10.40
CA PRO A 126 1.43 13.85 -11.23
C PRO A 126 0.47 12.93 -11.98
N ALA A 127 -0.81 13.28 -11.98
CA ALA A 127 -1.82 12.58 -12.76
C ALA A 127 -1.50 12.68 -14.26
N LEU A 128 -1.49 11.54 -14.95
CA LEU A 128 -1.23 11.48 -16.39
C LEU A 128 -2.50 11.67 -17.23
N ALA A 129 -3.67 11.57 -16.61
CA ALA A 129 -4.96 11.75 -17.22
C ALA A 129 -5.94 12.35 -16.20
N SER A 130 -6.90 13.14 -16.69
CA SER A 130 -8.06 13.54 -15.91
C SER A 130 -9.02 12.38 -15.71
N LYS A 131 -9.89 12.46 -14.68
CA LYS A 131 -10.94 11.47 -14.44
C LYS A 131 -11.76 11.22 -15.71
N ASN A 132 -11.78 9.97 -16.17
CA ASN A 132 -12.48 9.55 -17.39
C ASN A 132 -12.67 8.03 -17.38
N GLU A 133 -13.93 7.58 -17.33
CA GLU A 133 -14.30 6.16 -17.22
C GLU A 133 -13.87 5.35 -18.46
N ALA A 134 -14.05 5.89 -19.67
CA ALA A 134 -13.63 5.22 -20.90
C ALA A 134 -12.10 5.04 -20.97
N VAL A 135 -11.34 6.02 -20.48
CA VAL A 135 -9.87 5.90 -20.40
C VAL A 135 -9.46 4.90 -19.33
N PHE A 136 -10.15 4.89 -18.19
CA PHE A 136 -9.93 3.91 -17.13
C PHE A 136 -10.11 2.48 -17.66
N GLU A 137 -11.26 2.17 -18.26
CA GLU A 137 -11.57 0.84 -18.82
C GLU A 137 -10.58 0.43 -19.92
N ALA A 138 -10.23 1.37 -20.82
CA ALA A 138 -9.27 1.09 -21.88
C ALA A 138 -7.87 0.76 -21.32
N MET A 139 -7.41 1.51 -20.31
CA MET A 139 -6.10 1.28 -19.71
C MET A 139 -6.07 0.04 -18.83
N GLU A 140 -7.17 -0.31 -18.16
CA GLU A 140 -7.35 -1.58 -17.46
C GLU A 140 -7.22 -2.75 -18.43
N ALA A 141 -7.91 -2.71 -19.58
CA ALA A 141 -7.82 -3.73 -20.61
C ALA A 141 -6.38 -3.86 -21.17
N VAL A 142 -5.69 -2.73 -21.40
CA VAL A 142 -4.28 -2.73 -21.81
C VAL A 142 -3.39 -3.36 -20.74
N HIS A 143 -3.57 -2.99 -19.48
CA HIS A 143 -2.79 -3.51 -18.36
C HIS A 143 -2.96 -5.03 -18.20
N LEU A 144 -4.20 -5.52 -18.20
CA LEU A 144 -4.48 -6.96 -18.10
C LEU A 144 -3.93 -7.73 -19.32
N THR A 145 -4.12 -7.19 -20.52
CA THR A 145 -3.60 -7.81 -21.75
C THR A 145 -2.08 -7.94 -21.70
N PHE A 146 -1.39 -6.87 -21.33
CA PHE A 146 0.08 -6.89 -21.24
C PHE A 146 0.59 -7.71 -20.05
N ALA A 147 -0.20 -7.91 -18.99
CA ALA A 147 0.13 -8.86 -17.92
C ALA A 147 0.19 -10.29 -18.47
N LEU A 148 -0.83 -10.71 -19.24
CA LEU A 148 -0.87 -12.03 -19.88
C LEU A 148 0.27 -12.21 -20.91
N VAL A 149 0.50 -11.19 -21.74
CA VAL A 149 1.62 -11.18 -22.71
C VAL A 149 2.95 -11.29 -21.99
N LEU A 150 3.14 -10.57 -20.88
CA LEU A 150 4.35 -10.60 -20.08
C LEU A 150 4.57 -11.99 -19.47
N VAL A 151 3.54 -12.61 -18.88
CA VAL A 151 3.62 -13.98 -18.34
C VAL A 151 4.04 -14.98 -19.43
N GLY A 152 3.39 -14.93 -20.60
CA GLY A 152 3.73 -15.82 -21.72
C GLY A 152 5.15 -15.59 -22.24
N ALA A 153 5.55 -14.33 -22.44
CA ALA A 153 6.89 -13.99 -22.92
C ALA A 153 7.98 -14.33 -21.90
N LEU A 154 7.71 -14.14 -20.60
CA LEU A 154 8.61 -14.49 -19.51
C LEU A 154 8.76 -16.01 -19.41
N GLY A 155 7.67 -16.76 -19.53
CA GLY A 155 7.70 -18.23 -19.58
C GLY A 155 8.56 -18.74 -20.73
N LEU A 156 8.36 -18.21 -21.94
CA LEU A 156 9.18 -18.56 -23.11
C LEU A 156 10.65 -18.15 -22.95
N HIS A 157 10.91 -17.00 -22.33
CA HIS A 157 12.26 -16.54 -22.03
C HIS A 157 13.00 -17.48 -21.08
N VAL A 158 12.37 -17.86 -19.97
CA VAL A 158 12.92 -18.79 -18.98
C VAL A 158 13.07 -20.19 -19.58
N ALA A 159 12.08 -20.68 -20.32
CA ALA A 159 12.14 -21.98 -21.00
C ALA A 159 13.29 -22.03 -22.02
N GLY A 160 13.49 -20.97 -22.80
CA GLY A 160 14.63 -20.86 -23.72
C GLY A 160 15.97 -20.88 -22.98
N ALA A 161 16.09 -20.13 -21.88
CA ALA A 161 17.30 -20.13 -21.05
C ALA A 161 17.59 -21.52 -20.45
N LEU A 162 16.57 -22.22 -19.97
CA LEU A 162 16.69 -23.59 -19.43
C LEU A 162 17.02 -24.61 -20.51
N LYS A 163 16.40 -24.55 -21.69
CA LYS A 163 16.75 -25.39 -22.85
C LYS A 163 18.24 -25.25 -23.17
N HIS A 164 18.69 -24.00 -23.34
CA HIS A 164 20.08 -23.71 -23.68
C HIS A 164 21.06 -24.19 -22.59
N HIS A 165 20.67 -24.10 -21.31
CA HIS A 165 21.51 -24.55 -20.21
C HIS A 165 21.54 -26.07 -20.02
N LEU A 166 20.38 -26.74 -20.07
CA LEU A 166 20.23 -28.14 -19.70
C LEU A 166 20.41 -29.09 -20.89
N ILE A 167 19.89 -28.71 -22.06
CA ILE A 167 19.88 -29.54 -23.29
C ILE A 167 21.07 -29.16 -24.16
N ASP A 168 21.17 -27.90 -24.58
CA ASP A 168 22.24 -27.47 -25.49
C ASP A 168 23.58 -27.31 -24.77
N ARG A 169 23.54 -27.18 -23.43
CA ARG A 169 24.69 -26.99 -22.53
C ARG A 169 25.62 -25.87 -22.99
N ASP A 170 25.03 -24.78 -23.47
CA ASP A 170 25.77 -23.64 -23.98
C ASP A 170 26.00 -22.55 -22.92
N GLU A 171 26.67 -21.48 -23.34
CA GLU A 171 27.08 -20.40 -22.45
C GLU A 171 26.02 -19.32 -22.23
N THR A 172 24.81 -19.47 -22.77
CA THR A 172 23.75 -18.44 -22.75
C THR A 172 23.43 -18.00 -21.32
N VAL A 173 23.17 -18.94 -20.41
CA VAL A 173 22.89 -18.62 -18.99
C VAL A 173 24.16 -18.18 -18.26
N ARG A 174 25.33 -18.78 -18.55
CA ARG A 174 26.59 -18.42 -17.87
C ARG A 174 26.97 -16.96 -18.12
N ARG A 175 26.78 -16.48 -19.33
CA ARG A 175 27.06 -15.09 -19.74
C ARG A 175 26.24 -14.06 -18.97
N MET A 176 25.02 -14.44 -18.56
CA MET A 176 24.10 -13.57 -17.80
C MET A 176 24.12 -13.82 -16.28
N GLY A 177 24.41 -15.04 -15.83
CA GLY A 177 24.48 -15.41 -14.41
C GLY A 177 25.82 -15.13 -13.73
N GLY A 178 26.94 -15.13 -14.46
CA GLY A 178 28.26 -15.05 -13.81
C GLY A 178 28.60 -16.30 -12.98
N ASN A 179 29.25 -16.14 -11.82
CA ASN A 179 29.58 -17.27 -10.92
C ASN A 179 28.30 -17.91 -10.35
N ARG A 180 28.35 -19.23 -10.11
CA ARG A 180 27.22 -20.18 -9.84
C ARG A 180 26.09 -19.70 -8.90
N THR A 181 26.33 -18.71 -8.05
CA THR A 181 25.40 -18.17 -7.05
C THR A 181 24.14 -17.52 -7.63
N PHE A 182 24.24 -16.74 -8.71
CA PHE A 182 23.06 -16.04 -9.27
C PHE A 182 22.14 -16.98 -10.06
N ALA A 183 22.68 -18.03 -10.67
CA ALA A 183 21.88 -19.06 -11.32
C ALA A 183 21.04 -19.86 -10.31
N ILE A 184 21.60 -20.12 -9.12
CA ILE A 184 20.90 -20.79 -8.01
C ILE A 184 19.79 -19.88 -7.45
N ILE A 185 20.05 -18.59 -7.26
CA ILE A 185 19.04 -17.63 -6.79
C ILE A 185 17.89 -17.48 -7.80
N GLY A 186 18.18 -17.39 -9.10
CA GLY A 186 17.15 -17.31 -10.14
C GLY A 186 16.24 -18.54 -10.20
N VAL A 187 16.81 -19.75 -10.03
CA VAL A 187 16.04 -21.00 -9.99
C VAL A 187 15.27 -21.16 -8.68
N LEU A 188 15.84 -20.76 -7.54
CA LEU A 188 15.15 -20.80 -6.25
C LEU A 188 13.98 -19.80 -6.18
N LEU A 189 14.11 -18.62 -6.81
CA LEU A 189 13.02 -17.65 -6.91
C LEU A 189 11.88 -18.16 -7.82
N LEU A 190 12.22 -18.85 -8.92
CA LEU A 190 11.22 -19.51 -9.78
C LEU A 190 10.47 -20.60 -9.02
N ILE A 191 11.18 -21.46 -8.27
CA ILE A 191 10.59 -22.55 -7.49
C ILE A 191 9.76 -22.03 -6.30
N ALA A 192 10.28 -21.07 -5.54
CA ALA A 192 9.57 -20.45 -4.42
C ALA A 192 8.28 -19.75 -4.90
N SER A 193 8.30 -19.10 -6.07
CA SER A 193 7.11 -18.45 -6.62
C SER A 193 6.01 -19.43 -7.06
N SER A 194 6.37 -20.64 -7.50
CA SER A 194 5.41 -21.70 -7.84
C SER A 194 4.81 -22.39 -6.61
N LEU A 195 5.50 -22.38 -5.47
CA LEU A 195 5.01 -22.93 -4.20
C LEU A 195 4.13 -21.93 -3.42
N LEU A 196 4.43 -20.63 -3.51
CA LEU A 196 3.67 -19.56 -2.84
C LEU A 196 2.32 -19.22 -3.51
N ALA A 197 2.08 -19.68 -4.74
CA ALA A 197 0.82 -19.46 -5.46
C ALA A 197 -0.26 -20.52 -5.16
N GLY A 198 0.05 -21.55 -4.35
CA GLY A 198 -0.83 -22.70 -4.13
C GLY A 198 -1.59 -22.68 -2.80
N ASP A 199 -0.88 -22.62 -1.66
CA ASP A 199 -1.50 -22.92 -0.36
C ASP A 199 -1.06 -22.02 0.82
N GLU A 200 0.13 -21.39 0.81
CA GLU A 200 0.66 -20.73 2.04
C GLU A 200 0.22 -19.27 2.27
N ILE A 201 -0.24 -18.56 1.24
CA ILE A 201 -0.71 -17.16 1.43
C ILE A 201 -2.05 -17.14 2.19
N LEU A 202 -2.86 -18.20 2.09
CA LEU A 202 -4.09 -18.31 2.88
C LEU A 202 -3.80 -18.50 4.37
N ASP A 203 -2.73 -19.23 4.71
CA ASP A 203 -2.32 -19.44 6.11
C ASP A 203 -1.65 -18.21 6.73
N LEU A 204 -0.89 -17.43 5.95
CA LEU A 204 -0.31 -16.17 6.43
C LEU A 204 -1.35 -15.05 6.60
N VAL A 205 -2.35 -14.98 5.71
CA VAL A 205 -3.49 -14.05 5.83
C VAL A 205 -4.44 -14.48 6.96
N SER A 206 -4.57 -15.77 7.22
CA SER A 206 -5.31 -16.28 8.39
C SER A 206 -4.57 -16.01 9.70
N ALA A 207 -3.23 -16.11 9.70
CA ALA A 207 -2.41 -15.85 10.88
C ALA A 207 -2.36 -14.35 11.27
N GLU A 208 -2.46 -13.42 10.32
CA GLU A 208 -2.57 -11.99 10.62
C GLU A 208 -3.98 -11.58 11.10
N SER A 209 -5.02 -12.31 10.68
CA SER A 209 -6.39 -12.13 11.18
C SER A 209 -6.56 -12.57 12.65
N GLU A 210 -5.75 -13.51 13.15
CA GLU A 210 -5.75 -13.91 14.57
C GLU A 210 -4.75 -13.10 15.43
N ASN A 211 -3.69 -12.51 14.85
CA ASN A 211 -2.70 -11.74 15.62
C ASN A 211 -2.95 -10.22 15.67
N GLY A 212 -3.93 -9.69 14.92
CA GLY A 212 -4.40 -8.31 15.05
C GLY A 212 -5.16 -8.01 16.36
N HIS A 213 -5.43 -9.03 17.19
CA HIS A 213 -6.14 -8.90 18.47
C HIS A 213 -5.25 -8.97 19.72
N ASN A 214 -3.92 -9.10 19.59
CA ASN A 214 -3.04 -9.32 20.75
C ASN A 214 -1.83 -8.37 20.88
N ALA A 215 -1.81 -7.23 20.19
CA ALA A 215 -0.82 -6.17 20.42
C ALA A 215 -1.27 -5.08 21.42
N VAL A 216 -2.36 -5.31 22.17
CA VAL A 216 -2.92 -4.35 23.15
C VAL A 216 -2.68 -4.77 24.62
N ASN A 217 -2.05 -5.94 24.86
CA ASN A 217 -2.00 -6.51 26.21
C ASN A 217 -0.64 -6.48 26.95
N ASP A 218 0.48 -6.16 26.30
CA ASP A 218 1.81 -6.30 26.94
C ASP A 218 2.41 -4.98 27.50
N SER A 219 1.58 -3.93 27.64
CA SER A 219 1.98 -2.69 28.32
C SER A 219 1.14 -2.39 29.57
N ARG A 220 0.25 -3.33 29.94
CA ARG A 220 -0.77 -3.15 30.98
C ARG A 220 -0.29 -3.35 32.42
N ASP A 221 0.92 -3.88 32.65
CA ASP A 221 1.35 -4.31 33.98
C ASP A 221 2.30 -3.35 34.74
N SER A 222 2.61 -2.17 34.18
CA SER A 222 3.57 -1.24 34.81
C SER A 222 2.96 0.03 35.44
N PHE A 223 1.63 0.14 35.51
CA PHE A 223 0.95 1.33 36.08
C PHE A 223 0.05 1.03 37.28
N HIS A 224 0.09 -0.20 37.81
CA HIS A 224 -0.81 -0.66 38.86
C HIS A 224 -0.51 -0.12 40.27
N GLU A 225 0.60 0.60 40.49
CA GLU A 225 1.08 0.96 41.83
C GLU A 225 0.91 2.45 42.23
N LEU A 226 0.37 3.32 41.37
CA LEU A 226 0.21 4.76 41.67
C LEU A 226 -1.23 5.23 41.94
N ARG A 227 -2.23 4.33 41.95
CA ARG A 227 -3.67 4.68 42.00
C ARG A 227 -4.38 4.51 43.34
N VAL A 228 -3.68 4.24 44.45
CA VAL A 228 -4.35 3.97 45.75
C VAL A 228 -4.62 5.23 46.60
N GLU A 229 -4.15 6.42 46.24
CA GLU A 229 -4.17 7.55 47.20
C GLU A 229 -5.28 8.61 47.02
N VAL A 230 -6.03 8.64 45.92
CA VAL A 230 -6.96 9.77 45.63
C VAL A 230 -8.44 9.50 45.95
N VAL A 231 -8.86 8.24 46.16
CA VAL A 231 -10.29 7.88 46.26
C VAL A 231 -10.90 8.04 47.67
N LYS A 232 -10.15 8.52 48.67
CA LYS A 232 -10.67 8.53 50.07
C LYS A 232 -11.32 9.81 50.58
N ASN A 233 -11.30 10.93 49.86
CA ASN A 233 -11.86 12.17 50.39
C ASN A 233 -12.84 12.83 49.41
N ASN A 234 -14.11 12.43 49.45
CA ASN A 234 -15.25 13.35 49.34
C ASN A 234 -16.54 12.62 49.69
N GLN A 235 -16.87 12.61 50.98
CA GLN A 235 -18.25 12.55 51.44
C GLN A 235 -18.65 14.01 51.71
N ASP A 236 -19.63 14.51 50.94
CA ASP A 236 -20.67 15.47 51.35
C ASP A 236 -21.11 16.39 50.18
N GLY A 237 -22.34 16.15 49.70
CA GLY A 237 -23.35 17.14 49.29
C GLY A 237 -23.03 18.30 48.33
N GLU A 238 -23.11 18.03 47.02
CA GLU A 238 -23.68 18.81 45.90
C GLU A 238 -22.99 18.32 44.62
N SER A 239 -23.59 17.34 43.94
CA SER A 239 -22.91 16.59 42.88
C SER A 239 -23.02 17.27 41.52
N VAL A 240 -22.26 18.34 41.32
CA VAL A 240 -21.74 18.62 39.97
C VAL A 240 -20.63 17.59 39.76
N SER A 241 -20.98 16.40 39.25
CA SER A 241 -19.99 15.36 38.98
C SER A 241 -19.24 15.76 37.72
N GLU A 242 -17.95 16.08 37.84
CA GLU A 242 -17.03 16.08 36.71
C GLU A 242 -16.91 14.63 36.24
N TRP A 243 -17.43 14.35 35.04
CA TRP A 243 -17.39 12.99 34.50
C TRP A 243 -16.00 12.75 33.92
N VAL A 244 -15.36 11.69 34.39
CA VAL A 244 -14.07 11.25 33.88
C VAL A 244 -14.32 10.32 32.70
N ILE A 245 -13.70 10.62 31.56
CA ILE A 245 -13.72 9.74 30.39
C ILE A 245 -13.04 8.43 30.76
N ASP A 246 -13.65 7.31 30.39
CA ASP A 246 -12.98 6.03 30.38
C ASP A 246 -12.26 5.86 29.03
N PRO A 247 -10.92 6.05 28.97
CA PRO A 247 -10.20 5.95 27.71
C PRO A 247 -10.14 4.51 27.17
N MET A 248 -10.50 3.50 27.97
CA MET A 248 -10.52 2.10 27.52
C MET A 248 -11.81 1.74 26.79
N GLU A 249 -12.91 2.41 27.10
CA GLU A 249 -14.25 2.13 26.56
C GLU A 249 -14.77 3.24 25.63
N SER A 250 -14.04 4.35 25.50
CA SER A 250 -14.45 5.50 24.69
C SER A 250 -13.64 5.59 23.39
N VAL A 251 -14.33 5.78 22.27
CA VAL A 251 -13.72 5.93 20.94
C VAL A 251 -14.38 7.06 20.15
N ILE A 252 -13.57 7.88 19.47
CA ILE A 252 -14.05 8.76 18.41
C ILE A 252 -13.62 8.14 17.08
N ALA A 253 -14.60 7.69 16.31
CA ALA A 253 -14.42 7.02 15.04
C ALA A 253 -15.17 7.73 13.90
N LEU A 254 -14.75 7.46 12.68
CA LEU A 254 -15.45 7.86 11.46
C LEU A 254 -15.44 6.71 10.46
N SER A 255 -16.44 6.68 9.60
CA SER A 255 -16.52 5.72 8.49
C SER A 255 -16.76 6.47 7.18
N PHE A 256 -16.11 6.05 6.10
CA PHE A 256 -16.26 6.66 4.78
C PHE A 256 -16.15 5.63 3.65
N LEU A 257 -16.62 6.00 2.46
CA LEU A 257 -16.54 5.16 1.27
C LEU A 257 -15.29 5.48 0.46
N GLN A 258 -14.51 4.45 0.15
CA GLN A 258 -13.39 4.52 -0.80
C GLN A 258 -13.54 3.39 -1.82
N TYR A 259 -13.56 3.70 -3.12
CA TYR A 259 -13.83 2.73 -4.18
C TYR A 259 -15.16 1.95 -3.99
N GLY A 260 -16.17 2.61 -3.40
CA GLY A 260 -17.46 1.99 -3.08
C GLY A 260 -17.44 1.03 -1.89
N GLN A 261 -16.35 0.98 -1.12
CA GLN A 261 -16.19 0.12 0.06
C GLN A 261 -16.09 0.97 1.33
N SER A 262 -16.67 0.49 2.44
CA SER A 262 -16.58 1.17 3.74
C SER A 262 -15.18 1.04 4.32
N VAL A 263 -14.69 2.14 4.87
CA VAL A 263 -13.42 2.23 5.58
C VAL A 263 -13.71 2.84 6.94
N ASP A 264 -13.37 2.11 8.00
CA ASP A 264 -13.46 2.59 9.37
C ASP A 264 -12.12 3.20 9.80
N ALA A 265 -12.20 4.27 10.57
CA ALA A 265 -11.05 5.00 11.08
C ALA A 265 -11.33 5.52 12.48
N ALA A 266 -10.27 5.72 13.27
CA ALA A 266 -10.38 6.21 14.64
C ALA A 266 -9.31 7.27 14.94
N PHE A 267 -9.60 8.17 15.86
CA PHE A 267 -8.64 9.13 16.39
C PHE A 267 -8.01 8.58 17.67
N MET A 268 -6.69 8.43 17.68
CA MET A 268 -5.97 7.86 18.82
C MET A 268 -5.76 8.85 19.96
N ASN A 269 -5.77 10.15 19.66
CA ASN A 269 -5.59 11.23 20.63
C ASN A 269 -6.79 12.17 20.60
N TRP A 270 -7.52 12.21 21.71
CA TRP A 270 -8.60 13.16 21.94
C TRP A 270 -8.84 13.27 23.45
N ASP A 271 -9.49 14.34 23.86
CA ASP A 271 -9.87 14.59 25.25
C ASP A 271 -11.22 15.30 25.30
N ALA A 272 -11.91 15.25 26.43
CA ALA A 272 -13.13 16.02 26.64
C ALA A 272 -13.33 16.44 28.09
N GLN A 273 -13.85 17.64 28.26
CA GLN A 273 -14.38 18.11 29.53
C GLN A 273 -15.88 17.86 29.56
N ILE A 274 -16.35 17.14 30.58
CA ILE A 274 -17.76 16.78 30.75
C ILE A 274 -18.24 17.20 32.13
N VAL A 275 -19.13 18.18 32.17
CA VAL A 275 -19.91 18.57 33.34
C VAL A 275 -21.35 18.20 33.03
N PHE A 276 -21.91 17.24 33.76
CA PHE A 276 -23.25 16.75 33.44
C PHE A 276 -24.07 16.50 34.70
N ASP A 277 -25.23 17.16 34.77
CA ASP A 277 -26.22 17.04 35.83
C ASP A 277 -27.56 16.56 35.24
N PRO A 278 -27.96 15.30 35.51
CA PRO A 278 -29.25 14.74 35.10
C PRO A 278 -30.49 15.56 35.52
N GLN A 279 -30.39 16.35 36.60
CA GLN A 279 -31.48 17.17 37.13
C GLN A 279 -31.39 18.65 36.69
N GLY A 280 -30.21 19.09 36.23
CA GLY A 280 -29.89 20.45 35.79
C GLY A 280 -29.21 20.46 34.41
N LEU A 281 -29.95 20.05 33.38
CA LEU A 281 -29.42 19.94 32.00
C LEU A 281 -28.92 21.28 31.44
N ASP A 282 -29.46 22.40 31.91
CA ASP A 282 -29.05 23.76 31.56
C ASP A 282 -27.70 24.17 32.16
N HIS A 283 -27.23 23.45 33.18
CA HIS A 283 -25.90 23.59 33.77
C HIS A 283 -24.90 22.56 33.23
N SER A 284 -25.35 21.69 32.33
CA SER A 284 -24.51 20.66 31.71
C SER A 284 -23.76 21.21 30.50
N PHE A 285 -22.53 20.74 30.31
CA PHE A 285 -21.66 21.12 29.19
C PHE A 285 -20.67 20.00 28.86
N VAL A 286 -20.44 19.80 27.57
CA VAL A 286 -19.42 18.92 26.99
C VAL A 286 -18.58 19.73 26.02
N ARG A 287 -17.25 19.68 26.19
CA ARG A 287 -16.29 20.14 25.19
C ARG A 287 -15.31 19.04 24.87
N ALA A 288 -15.36 18.51 23.65
CA ALA A 288 -14.41 17.51 23.17
C ALA A 288 -13.43 18.15 22.19
N GLU A 289 -12.15 17.81 22.32
CA GLU A 289 -11.07 18.25 21.45
C GLU A 289 -10.36 17.02 20.87
N VAL A 290 -10.31 16.94 19.55
CA VAL A 290 -9.73 15.82 18.81
C VAL A 290 -8.46 16.29 18.12
N ASP A 291 -7.34 15.60 18.36
CA ASP A 291 -6.11 15.80 17.59
C ASP A 291 -6.26 15.09 16.24
N MET A 292 -6.43 15.88 15.19
CA MET A 292 -6.69 15.39 13.85
C MET A 292 -5.48 14.67 13.24
N THR A 293 -4.29 14.88 13.79
CA THR A 293 -3.07 14.19 13.36
C THR A 293 -3.02 12.73 13.81
N SER A 294 -3.88 12.34 14.76
CA SER A 294 -3.97 11.00 15.33
C SER A 294 -4.93 10.06 14.60
N LEU A 295 -5.47 10.49 13.45
CA LEU A 295 -6.42 9.69 12.66
C LEU A 295 -5.74 8.48 12.02
N GLU A 296 -6.17 7.27 12.36
CA GLU A 296 -5.68 6.03 11.77
C GLU A 296 -6.78 5.29 11.01
N THR A 297 -6.47 4.88 9.78
CA THR A 297 -7.36 4.13 8.87
C THR A 297 -6.88 2.69 8.62
N GLY A 298 -5.85 2.26 9.37
CA GLY A 298 -5.14 1.00 9.15
C GLY A 298 -4.28 0.98 7.87
N SER A 299 -4.02 2.12 7.23
CA SER A 299 -3.17 2.20 6.03
C SER A 299 -2.40 3.52 6.00
N MET A 300 -1.06 3.43 6.06
CA MET A 300 -0.17 4.59 6.08
C MET A 300 -0.38 5.53 4.87
N GLU A 301 -0.57 4.98 3.67
CA GLU A 301 -0.82 5.79 2.47
C GLU A 301 -2.15 6.54 2.57
N ARG A 302 -3.20 5.87 3.07
CA ARG A 302 -4.49 6.51 3.28
C ARG A 302 -4.41 7.54 4.39
N ASP A 303 -3.69 7.28 5.47
CA ASP A 303 -3.48 8.20 6.58
C ASP A 303 -2.80 9.50 6.09
N VAL A 304 -1.80 9.39 5.21
CA VAL A 304 -1.20 10.54 4.52
C VAL A 304 -2.24 11.30 3.70
N GLN A 305 -3.09 10.60 2.94
CA GLN A 305 -4.11 11.22 2.11
C GLN A 305 -5.20 11.96 2.93
N VAL A 306 -5.80 11.30 3.92
CA VAL A 306 -6.90 11.88 4.73
C VAL A 306 -6.40 13.04 5.58
N ARG A 307 -5.14 13.02 6.02
CA ARG A 307 -4.52 14.13 6.74
C ARG A 307 -4.10 15.29 5.82
N GLY A 308 -4.01 15.04 4.51
CA GLY A 308 -3.59 16.00 3.49
C GLY A 308 -4.61 17.11 3.22
N GLY A 309 -4.18 18.10 2.42
CA GLY A 309 -4.91 19.35 2.16
C GLY A 309 -6.28 19.19 1.49
N GLU A 310 -6.48 18.13 0.71
CA GLU A 310 -7.75 17.82 0.05
C GLU A 310 -8.85 17.36 1.03
N TRP A 311 -8.45 16.83 2.19
CA TRP A 311 -9.35 16.28 3.21
C TRP A 311 -9.33 17.11 4.49
N PHE A 312 -8.72 16.64 5.58
CA PHE A 312 -8.76 17.34 6.86
C PHE A 312 -7.77 18.51 6.95
N ASP A 313 -6.77 18.56 6.07
CA ASP A 313 -5.73 19.58 6.06
C ASP A 313 -5.15 19.81 7.47
N VAL A 314 -4.62 18.74 8.08
CA VAL A 314 -4.26 18.76 9.51
C VAL A 314 -3.06 19.66 9.80
N GLN A 315 -2.30 20.06 8.77
CA GLN A 315 -1.26 21.06 8.91
C GLN A 315 -1.84 22.44 9.23
N THR A 316 -2.95 22.81 8.59
CA THR A 316 -3.65 24.07 8.84
C THR A 316 -4.64 23.94 10.00
N TYR A 317 -5.30 22.80 10.12
CA TYR A 317 -6.36 22.52 11.10
C TYR A 317 -6.05 21.26 11.93
N PRO A 318 -5.07 21.31 12.85
CA PRO A 318 -4.65 20.14 13.63
C PRO A 318 -5.67 19.68 14.66
N ARG A 319 -6.74 20.46 14.89
CA ARG A 319 -7.73 20.19 15.94
C ARG A 319 -9.15 20.32 15.42
N ALA A 320 -10.01 19.39 15.84
CA ALA A 320 -11.45 19.54 15.79
C ALA A 320 -12.01 19.71 17.20
N ILE A 321 -13.03 20.56 17.34
CA ILE A 321 -13.62 20.88 18.64
C ILE A 321 -15.13 20.74 18.54
N PHE A 322 -15.73 19.95 19.41
CA PHE A 322 -17.16 19.90 19.64
C PHE A 322 -17.50 20.61 20.95
N GLU A 323 -18.46 21.52 20.93
CA GLU A 323 -18.99 22.22 22.11
C GLU A 323 -20.51 22.06 22.16
N SER A 324 -21.04 21.48 23.24
CA SER A 324 -22.48 21.33 23.45
C SER A 324 -23.14 22.69 23.68
N GLU A 325 -24.31 22.90 23.10
CA GLU A 325 -25.17 24.06 23.32
C GLU A 325 -26.40 23.72 24.16
N SER A 326 -26.89 22.48 24.10
CA SER A 326 -28.04 22.02 24.87
C SER A 326 -28.04 20.51 25.09
N PHE A 327 -28.77 20.07 26.11
CA PHE A 327 -29.00 18.66 26.39
C PHE A 327 -30.49 18.34 26.40
N GLU A 328 -30.86 17.18 25.86
CA GLU A 328 -32.22 16.66 25.86
C GLU A 328 -32.26 15.29 26.54
N SER A 329 -33.22 15.09 27.45
CA SER A 329 -33.48 13.76 28.03
C SER A 329 -34.29 12.91 27.05
N LEU A 330 -33.74 11.76 26.68
CA LEU A 330 -34.40 10.77 25.81
C LEU A 330 -35.16 9.70 26.62
N GLY A 331 -35.22 9.85 27.95
CA GLY A 331 -35.76 8.87 28.87
C GLY A 331 -34.84 7.66 29.10
N ALA A 332 -35.16 6.88 30.14
CA ALA A 332 -34.39 5.68 30.53
C ALA A 332 -32.88 5.94 30.74
N ASN A 333 -32.54 7.06 31.38
CA ASN A 333 -31.15 7.49 31.66
C ASN A 333 -30.30 7.68 30.40
N ARG A 334 -30.94 8.05 29.28
CA ARG A 334 -30.26 8.42 28.03
C ARG A 334 -30.45 9.90 27.76
N TYR A 335 -29.40 10.54 27.27
CA TYR A 335 -29.36 11.96 26.99
C TYR A 335 -28.72 12.20 25.63
N ARG A 336 -29.17 13.25 24.95
CA ARG A 336 -28.56 13.79 23.73
C ARG A 336 -27.89 15.12 24.06
N ALA A 337 -26.73 15.37 23.49
CA ALA A 337 -26.07 16.67 23.53
C ALA A 337 -26.06 17.25 22.11
N ASP A 338 -26.82 18.32 21.89
CA ASP A 338 -26.77 19.09 20.65
C ASP A 338 -25.69 20.17 20.78
N GLY A 339 -24.91 20.41 19.74
CA GLY A 339 -23.77 21.31 19.83
C GLY A 339 -23.16 21.69 18.49
N VAL A 340 -22.05 22.42 18.52
CA VAL A 340 -21.32 22.85 17.32
C VAL A 340 -20.01 22.08 17.21
N LEU A 341 -19.82 21.41 16.08
CA LEU A 341 -18.53 20.87 15.66
C LEU A 341 -17.80 21.89 14.78
N SER A 342 -16.63 22.31 15.24
CA SER A 342 -15.64 23.05 14.45
C SER A 342 -14.65 22.05 13.87
N LEU A 343 -14.67 21.87 12.55
CA LEU A 343 -13.84 20.92 11.81
C LEU A 343 -13.34 21.57 10.52
N ARG A 344 -12.02 21.56 10.29
CA ARG A 344 -11.38 22.17 9.10
C ARG A 344 -11.83 23.62 8.85
N GLY A 345 -11.91 24.42 9.91
CA GLY A 345 -12.34 25.83 9.82
C GLY A 345 -13.83 26.04 9.56
N VAL A 346 -14.64 24.98 9.42
CA VAL A 346 -16.08 25.05 9.24
C VAL A 346 -16.78 24.71 10.55
N LYS A 347 -17.84 25.45 10.89
CA LYS A 347 -18.70 25.20 12.06
C LYS A 347 -20.04 24.64 11.59
N ASN A 348 -20.40 23.46 12.08
CA ASN A 348 -21.70 22.83 11.80
C ASN A 348 -22.36 22.40 13.11
N ARG A 349 -23.68 22.52 13.18
CA ARG A 349 -24.45 22.02 14.32
C ARG A 349 -24.66 20.51 14.17
N LEU A 350 -24.45 19.76 15.26
CA LEU A 350 -24.69 18.33 15.38
C LEU A 350 -25.75 18.07 16.45
N SER A 351 -26.41 16.91 16.35
CA SER A 351 -27.45 16.40 17.24
C SER A 351 -27.25 14.93 17.53
#